data_AF-A0A225DTJ7-F1
#
_entry.id   AF-A0A225DTJ7-F1
#
_cell.length_a   1.000
_cell.length_b   1.000
_cell.length_c   1.000
_cell.angle_alpha   90.00
_cell.angle_beta   90.00
_cell.angle_gamma   90.00
#
_symmetry.space_group_name_H-M   'P 1'
#
loop_
_entity.id
_entity.type
_entity.pdbx_description
1 polymer ?
#
loop_
_entity_poly.entity_id
_entity_poly.type
_entity_poly.pdbx_seq_one_letter_code
_entity_poly.pdbx_strand_id
1 'polypeptide(L)' 'MRNVDLIEELRLRRWARENYVPATQRDTAWHPIILEEMTRKDGESREAALAG' A
#
# COMPACT_ATOMS: atom_id res chain seq x y z
N MET A 1 -9.31 1.88 21.32
CA MET A 1 -8.34 1.57 20.26
C MET A 1 -8.81 0.30 19.56
N ARG A 2 -9.25 0.39 18.30
CA ARG A 2 -9.67 -0.80 17.55
C ARG A 2 -8.39 -1.52 17.13
N ASN A 3 -8.10 -2.65 17.79
CA ASN A 3 -7.15 -3.62 17.27
C ASN A 3 -7.66 -3.98 15.87
N VAL A 4 -6.95 -3.55 14.83
CA VAL A 4 -7.21 -4.06 13.49
C VAL A 4 -6.89 -5.55 13.57
N ASP A 5 -7.93 -6.39 13.45
CA ASP A 5 -7.74 -7.82 13.43
C ASP A 5 -6.76 -8.17 12.30
N LEU A 6 -5.81 -9.05 12.58
CA LEU A 6 -4.75 -9.43 11.63
C LEU A 6 -5.31 -9.82 10.25
N ILE A 7 -6.51 -10.40 10.25
CA ILE A 7 -7.28 -10.76 9.05
C ILE A 7 -7.67 -9.53 8.22
N GLU A 8 -8.14 -8.46 8.87
CA GLU A 8 -8.51 -7.22 8.20
C GLU A 8 -7.28 -6.50 7.67
N GLU A 9 -6.17 -6.50 8.41
CA GLU A 9 -4.89 -6.00 7.88
C GLU A 9 -4.45 -6.80 6.64
N LEU A 10 -4.47 -8.13 6.69
CA LEU A 10 -4.09 -8.97 5.55
C LEU A 10 -5.00 -8.75 4.33
N ARG A 11 -6.30 -8.54 4.55
CA ARG A 11 -7.25 -8.18 3.48
C ARG A 11 -6.93 -6.83 2.87
N LEU A 12 -6.69 -5.81 3.69
CA LEU A 12 -6.32 -4.47 3.24
C LEU A 12 -4.99 -4.49 2.47
N ARG A 13 -3.98 -5.22 2.96
CA ARG A 13 -2.71 -5.38 2.24
C ARG A 13 -2.89 -6.09 0.90
N ARG A 14 -3.69 -7.16 0.86
CA ARG A 14 -4.00 -7.86 -0.38
C ARG A 14 -4.70 -6.95 -1.37
N TRP A 15 -5.71 -6.21 -0.91
CA TRP A 15 -6.43 -5.25 -1.74
C TRP A 15 -5.50 -4.16 -2.28
N ALA A 16 -4.62 -3.59 -1.43
CA ALA A 16 -3.65 -2.57 -1.84
C ALA A 16 -2.66 -3.07 -2.90
N ARG A 17 -2.30 -4.37 -2.83
CA ARG A 17 -1.40 -4.99 -3.80
C ARG A 17 -2.08 -5.25 -5.15
N GLU A 18 -3.34 -5.70 -5.12
CA GLU A 18 -4.18 -5.96 -6.31
C GLU A 18 -4.66 -4.65 -6.96
N ASN A 19 -5.03 -3.64 -6.17
CA ASN A 19 -5.53 -2.32 -6.61
C ASN A 19 -4.45 -1.24 -6.45
N TYR A 20 -3.19 -1.62 -6.67
CA TYR A 20 -2.08 -0.69 -6.52
C TYR A 20 -2.25 0.52 -7.44
N VAL A 21 -2.18 1.72 -6.88
CA VAL A 21 -2.17 2.97 -7.65
C VAL A 21 -0.97 3.86 -7.27
N PRO A 22 -0.45 4.63 -8.24
CA PRO A 22 0.62 5.60 -7.99
C PRO A 22 0.16 6.71 -7.05
N ALA A 23 1.10 7.38 -6.39
CA ALA A 23 0.84 8.42 -5.38
C ALA A 23 -0.11 9.53 -5.85
N THR A 24 -0.14 9.82 -7.16
CA THR A 24 -1.02 10.82 -7.78
C THR A 24 -2.50 10.43 -7.82
N GLN A 25 -2.81 9.14 -7.66
CA GLN A 25 -4.18 8.60 -7.69
C GLN A 25 -4.61 8.03 -6.33
N ARG A 26 -3.81 8.20 -5.27
CA ARG A 26 -4.16 7.71 -3.93
C ARG A 26 -5.16 8.65 -3.28
N ASP A 27 -6.22 8.06 -2.73
CA ASP A 27 -7.16 8.80 -1.91
C ASP A 27 -6.67 8.87 -0.46
N THR A 28 -6.63 10.06 0.11
CA THR A 28 -6.24 10.28 1.52
C THR A 28 -7.25 9.69 2.51
N ALA A 29 -8.45 9.34 2.05
CA ALA A 29 -9.46 8.66 2.85
C ALA A 29 -9.17 7.15 3.04
N TRP A 30 -8.17 6.59 2.36
CA TRP A 30 -7.83 5.18 2.47
C TRP A 30 -7.18 4.82 3.80
N HIS A 31 -7.27 3.54 4.14
CA HIS A 31 -6.69 3.03 5.38
C HIS A 31 -5.16 3.20 5.37
N PRO A 32 -4.51 3.59 6.49
CA PRO A 32 -3.06 3.78 6.56
C PRO A 32 -2.28 2.54 6.07
N ILE A 33 -2.74 1.34 6.42
CA ILE A 33 -2.18 0.07 5.91
C ILE A 33 -2.12 0.02 4.37
N ILE A 34 -3.18 0.47 3.68
CA ILE A 34 -3.20 0.51 2.20
C ILE A 34 -2.15 1.50 1.70
N LEU A 35 -2.10 2.70 2.29
CA LEU A 35 -1.17 3.76 1.90
C LEU A 35 0.29 3.36 2.15
N GLU A 36 0.58 2.69 3.25
CA GLU A 36 1.90 2.14 3.59
C GLU A 36 2.33 1.06 2.59
N GLU A 37 1.45 0.11 2.28
CA GLU A 37 1.73 -0.93 1.29
C GLU A 37 2.00 -0.36 -0.10
N MET A 38 1.20 0.62 -0.54
CA MET A 38 1.42 1.28 -1.82
C MET A 38 2.71 2.09 -1.81
N THR A 39 3.02 2.81 -0.73
CA THR A 39 4.27 3.58 -0.62
C THR A 39 5.50 2.67 -0.64
N ARG A 40 5.43 1.51 0.00
CA ARG A 40 6.49 0.50 -0.04
C ARG A 40 6.73 -0.03 -1.45
N LYS A 41 5.66 -0.38 -2.16
CA LYS A 41 5.74 -0.86 -3.55
C LYS A 41 6.22 0.23 -4.53
N ASP A 42 5.90 1.50 -4.25
CA ASP A 42 6.41 2.66 -4.98
C ASP A 42 7.93 2.79 -4.83
N GLY A 43 8.42 2.70 -3.59
CA GLY A 43 9.83 2.70 -3.26
C GLY A 43 10.60 1.56 -3.93
N GLU A 44 10.09 0.32 -3.86
CA GLU A 44 10.70 -0.84 -4.52
C GLU A 44 10.75 -0.67 -6.06
N SER A 45 9.70 -0.11 -6.66
CA SER A 45 9.65 0.13 -8.11
C SER A 45 10.65 1.21 -8.55
N ARG A 46 10.89 2.21 -7.69
CA ARG A 46 11.83 3.29 -7.94
C ARG A 46 13.29 2.87 -7.74
N GLU A 47 13.55 2.01 -6.75
CA GLU A 47 14.86 1.39 -6.53
C GLU A 47 15.22 0.42 -7.66
N ALA A 48 14.27 -0.40 -8.11
CA ALA A 48 14.46 -1.31 -9.24
C ALA A 48 14.76 -0.57 -10.57
N ALA A 49 14.23 0.65 -10.74
CA ALA A 49 14.49 1.49 -11.90
C ALA A 49 15.85 2.22 -11.86
N LEU A 50 16.47 2.35 -10.68
CA LEU A 50 17.80 2.96 -10.50
C LEU A 50 18.93 1.92 -10.52
N ALA A 51 18.60 0.65 -10.27
CA ALA A 51 19.54 -0.47 -10.28
C ALA A 51 19.69 -1.15 -11.66
N GLY A 52 19.11 -0.57 -12.73
CA GLY A 52 19.10 -1.11 -14.10
C GLY A 52 19.77 -0.19 -15.11
#